data_AF-A0A8J4FAS2-F1
#
_entry.id   AF-A0A8J4FAS2-F1
#
_cell.length_a   1.000
_cell.length_b   1.000
_cell.length_c   1.000
_cell.angle_alpha   90.00
_cell.angle_beta   90.00
_cell.angle_gamma   90.00
#
_symmetry.space_group_name_H-M   'P 1'
#
loop_
_entity.id
_entity.type
_entity.pdbx_description
1 polymer ?
#
loop_
_entity_poly.entity_id
_entity_poly.type
_entity_poly.pdbx_seq_one_letter_code
_entity_poly.pdbx_strand_id
1 'polypeptide(L)'
;LIVNSAMPTRRPLLNSSFQISFNYNSGVSRHDSTHFRVKASLMIFIISLSQTTFCQKEDELCTPPSIDESVAPSDFCRVLRKVCFYQNALVSFDPSYSTSYDLATNRSELRQPLPYLPTWTSSWNIPGVLNTDAIVGNQEAYVLTLRPASRLDAALNLQHPQQQQQQQGPAFSRCTVPAVLLTDWPFNFGEFFANGASTADLLFRKLKMLPERDVTLALALPAGLSLMTFHQALLGHLSVRPVTTLERIAAEAEVAAVRGGGPHASSASSWSHDGVPRACFERVLVCKLQGTHQSSPLATAATVAAHLNNAANGGPLPYDPLGFGAVAGVTPEVAVSDVSGVGQRLPSASLLSDQDSTLRVAVEVRRGGVRTIRNLHQVVNECNNMEWKEVGGFDRVSCRPLVTYDTPQQSGTDRFRATVAAVRSVHVLVAVHGAGATNGFFLRPHGDTSAALLEVRPCGFGSIFPWWVDVHMAINLPRLGDEVRFHAYNIEDPTQCSPSDYEAAMLNSTRPVNIRAGGGHFMRDQHLTLRPDGLMAMLRHVASMLRNRQAYNTAKALGRLHGYALPGQEKGGGAWGSSGGVILGPLGLGNFSQHAASGAAEFILQPG
;
A
#
# COMPACT_ATOMS: atom_id res chain seq x y z
N LEU A 1 -1.93 49.69 18.15
CA LEU A 1 -1.38 51.03 18.46
C LEU A 1 -0.52 51.46 17.28
N ILE A 2 -0.79 52.61 16.68
CA ILE A 2 -0.02 53.21 15.57
C ILE A 2 1.07 54.10 16.18
N VAL A 3 2.33 54.00 15.72
CA VAL A 3 3.35 55.02 15.98
C VAL A 3 4.23 55.24 14.73
N ASN A 4 4.28 56.51 14.32
CA ASN A 4 5.03 57.10 13.22
C ASN A 4 6.53 57.28 13.54
N SER A 5 7.34 57.35 12.49
CA SER A 5 8.77 57.63 12.50
C SER A 5 9.11 59.13 12.45
N ALA A 6 10.16 59.53 13.19
CA ALA A 6 11.02 60.69 12.89
C ALA A 6 12.35 60.58 13.70
N MET A 7 13.48 60.81 13.02
CA MET A 7 14.88 60.87 13.52
C MET A 7 15.22 62.26 14.18
N PRO A 8 16.44 62.58 14.72
CA PRO A 8 17.75 61.89 14.69
C PRO A 8 18.62 61.91 16.00
N THR A 9 19.76 61.18 15.90
CA THR A 9 21.08 61.33 16.57
C THR A 9 21.22 61.24 18.11
N ARG A 10 21.74 60.10 18.58
CA ARG A 10 22.87 59.99 19.55
C ARG A 10 23.37 58.54 19.61
N ARG A 11 24.70 58.34 19.55
CA ARG A 11 25.36 57.03 19.76
C ARG A 11 25.19 56.58 21.22
N PRO A 12 25.01 55.27 21.46
CA PRO A 12 25.79 54.63 22.50
C PRO A 12 26.44 53.31 22.03
N LEU A 13 27.65 53.08 22.52
CA LEU A 13 28.34 51.80 22.49
C LEU A 13 27.73 50.89 23.56
N LEU A 14 27.40 49.63 23.20
CA LEU A 14 27.75 48.37 23.89
C LEU A 14 26.73 47.26 23.56
N ASN A 15 27.27 46.13 23.07
CA ASN A 15 26.59 45.00 22.44
C ASN A 15 25.69 44.21 23.40
N SER A 16 24.41 44.54 23.48
CA SER A 16 23.38 43.66 24.03
C SER A 16 22.03 44.01 23.41
N SER A 17 21.37 43.06 22.74
CA SER A 17 19.98 43.19 22.33
C SER A 17 19.10 42.39 23.29
N PHE A 18 18.06 43.03 23.82
CA PHE A 18 17.02 42.37 24.61
C PHE A 18 15.85 42.05 23.69
N GLN A 19 15.53 40.76 23.54
CA GLN A 19 14.33 40.34 22.83
C GLN A 19 13.34 39.77 23.85
N ILE A 20 12.24 40.48 24.06
CA ILE A 20 11.14 40.03 24.92
C ILE A 20 10.07 39.45 24.00
N SER A 21 9.89 38.14 24.07
CA SER A 21 8.87 37.42 23.32
C SER A 21 7.79 36.93 24.27
N PHE A 22 6.54 37.29 24.00
CA PHE A 22 5.38 36.78 24.74
C PHE A 22 4.84 35.55 24.01
N ASN A 23 4.92 34.38 24.64
CA ASN A 23 4.35 33.16 24.09
C ASN A 23 2.99 32.90 24.75
N TYR A 24 1.91 33.02 23.98
CA TYR A 24 0.55 32.76 24.45
C TYR A 24 0.20 31.28 24.19
N ASN A 25 0.17 30.47 25.24
CA ASN A 25 -0.37 29.11 25.17
C ASN A 25 -1.89 29.16 25.43
N SER A 26 -2.71 29.11 24.38
CA SER A 26 -4.16 28.96 24.51
C SER A 26 -4.55 27.48 24.59
N GLY A 27 -4.33 26.87 25.76
CA GLY A 27 -4.93 25.59 26.11
C GLY A 27 -6.38 25.80 26.54
N VAL A 28 -7.35 25.51 25.68
CA VAL A 28 -8.78 25.53 26.03
C VAL A 28 -9.16 24.18 26.62
N SER A 29 -9.29 24.11 27.94
CA SER A 29 -10.03 23.03 28.61
C SER A 29 -11.44 23.54 28.92
N ARG A 30 -12.45 22.79 28.47
CA ARG A 30 -13.86 23.14 28.63
C ARG A 30 -14.40 22.41 29.87
N HIS A 31 -14.40 23.09 31.02
CA HIS A 31 -15.38 22.85 32.08
C HIS A 31 -15.52 24.06 32.99
N ASP A 32 -16.77 24.50 33.09
CA ASP A 32 -17.42 25.35 34.08
C ASP A 32 -16.86 26.72 34.49
N SER A 33 -17.86 27.55 34.81
CA SER A 33 -17.84 29.00 34.85
C SER A 33 -17.15 29.62 36.07
N THR A 34 -16.68 30.87 35.87
CA THR A 34 -16.23 31.86 36.88
C THR A 34 -14.83 31.73 37.49
N HIS A 35 -13.79 31.98 36.68
CA HIS A 35 -12.66 32.90 36.96
C HIS A 35 -11.54 32.68 35.93
N PHE A 36 -11.35 33.62 35.00
CA PHE A 36 -10.20 33.62 34.11
C PHE A 36 -8.96 34.14 34.85
N ARG A 37 -8.01 33.25 35.20
CA ARG A 37 -6.63 33.64 35.53
C ARG A 37 -5.71 33.24 34.39
N VAL A 38 -5.27 34.22 33.60
CA VAL A 38 -4.21 34.04 32.61
C VAL A 38 -2.87 34.00 33.37
N LYS A 39 -2.21 32.84 33.40
CA LYS A 39 -0.81 32.74 33.83
C LYS A 39 0.07 33.07 32.63
N ALA A 40 0.58 34.29 32.57
CA ALA A 40 1.70 34.63 31.70
C ALA A 40 3.00 34.32 32.43
N SER A 41 3.80 33.39 31.90
CA SER A 41 5.18 33.18 32.37
C SER A 41 6.11 34.07 31.56
N LEU A 42 6.79 34.98 32.25
CA LEU A 42 7.83 35.82 31.66
C LEU A 42 9.13 35.00 31.56
N MET A 43 9.53 34.61 30.35
CA MET A 43 10.88 34.12 30.08
C MET A 43 11.74 35.27 29.57
N ILE A 44 12.83 35.57 30.26
CA ILE A 44 13.84 36.53 29.84
C ILE A 44 15.01 35.74 29.26
N PHE A 45 15.31 35.94 27.97
CA PHE A 45 16.51 35.40 27.34
C PHE A 45 17.61 36.46 27.36
N ILE A 46 18.76 36.12 27.92
CA ILE A 46 19.99 36.93 27.85
C ILE A 46 20.87 36.28 26.78
N ILE A 47 21.02 36.93 25.62
CA ILE A 47 21.89 36.42 24.55
C ILE A 47 23.25 37.11 24.68
N SER A 48 24.27 36.35 25.11
CA SER A 48 25.67 36.80 25.09
C SER A 48 26.29 36.48 23.73
N LEU A 49 26.90 37.47 23.08
CA LEU A 49 27.54 37.37 21.76
C LEU A 49 28.94 36.70 21.77
N SER A 50 29.21 35.83 22.73
CA SER A 50 30.46 35.07 22.79
C SER A 50 30.16 33.57 22.76
N GLN A 51 30.36 32.93 21.59
CA GLN A 51 30.45 31.48 21.40
C GLN A 51 29.71 30.61 22.43
N THR A 52 28.38 30.74 22.47
CA THR A 52 27.55 29.74 23.16
C THR A 52 27.41 28.54 22.25
N THR A 53 28.17 27.49 22.54
CA THR A 53 27.77 26.12 22.25
C THR A 53 26.35 25.96 22.79
N PHE A 54 25.38 25.89 21.88
CA PHE A 54 24.01 25.52 22.16
C PHE A 54 24.01 24.03 22.57
N CYS A 55 24.53 23.71 23.76
CA CYS A 55 24.31 22.42 24.40
C CYS A 55 22.88 22.47 24.96
N GLN A 56 21.94 22.29 24.05
CA GLN A 56 20.51 22.26 24.30
C GLN A 56 20.19 21.26 25.42
N LYS A 57 19.53 21.79 26.45
CA LYS A 57 18.75 21.08 27.44
C LYS A 57 17.44 20.54 26.82
N GLU A 58 17.52 19.97 25.61
CA GLU A 58 16.36 19.55 24.80
C GLU A 58 15.82 18.17 25.12
N ASP A 59 16.58 17.33 25.85
CA ASP A 59 16.10 16.01 26.27
C ASP A 59 14.91 16.10 27.26
N GLU A 60 14.59 17.27 27.81
CA GLU A 60 13.45 17.50 28.73
C GLU A 60 12.12 17.86 28.03
N LEU A 61 12.08 18.11 26.71
CA LEU A 61 10.91 18.75 26.07
C LEU A 61 10.09 17.90 25.08
N CYS A 62 10.46 16.67 24.77
CA CYS A 62 9.63 15.82 23.90
C CYS A 62 8.64 14.99 24.72
N THR A 63 7.36 15.00 24.30
CA THR A 63 6.35 14.10 24.85
C THR A 63 6.32 12.83 24.00
N PRO A 64 6.60 11.64 24.56
CA PRO A 64 6.56 10.42 23.78
C PRO A 64 5.13 10.20 23.23
N PRO A 65 5.00 9.71 21.98
CA PRO A 65 3.72 9.30 21.43
C PRO A 65 2.95 8.39 22.40
N SER A 66 1.69 8.73 22.68
CA SER A 66 0.82 7.89 23.48
C SER A 66 0.48 6.62 22.72
N ILE A 67 0.75 5.46 23.32
CA ILE A 67 0.29 4.15 22.82
C ILE A 67 -0.61 3.58 23.89
N ASP A 68 -1.86 3.29 23.54
CA ASP A 68 -2.80 2.62 24.41
C ASP A 68 -2.49 1.11 24.46
N GLU A 69 -1.58 0.71 25.35
CA GLU A 69 -1.12 -0.67 25.50
C GLU A 69 -2.26 -1.63 25.89
N SER A 70 -3.36 -1.11 26.46
CA SER A 70 -4.50 -1.92 26.93
C SER A 70 -5.34 -2.51 25.79
N VAL A 71 -5.27 -1.89 24.61
CA VAL A 71 -6.01 -2.31 23.40
C VAL A 71 -5.11 -2.96 22.36
N ALA A 72 -3.80 -3.04 22.61
CA ALA A 72 -2.87 -3.77 21.76
C ALA A 72 -3.22 -5.26 21.80
N PRO A 73 -3.60 -5.89 20.67
CA PRO A 73 -3.85 -7.32 20.65
C PRO A 73 -2.56 -8.06 21.02
N SER A 74 -2.53 -8.74 22.16
CA SER A 74 -1.33 -9.41 22.69
C SER A 74 -0.69 -10.38 21.71
N ASP A 75 -1.50 -10.94 20.81
CA ASP A 75 -1.12 -11.98 19.87
C ASP A 75 -0.49 -11.43 18.59
N PHE A 76 -0.66 -10.14 18.32
CA PHE A 76 -0.21 -9.48 17.08
C PHE A 76 0.70 -8.30 17.30
N CYS A 77 0.68 -7.66 18.47
CA CYS A 77 1.45 -6.47 18.77
C CYS A 77 1.97 -6.46 20.20
N ARG A 78 3.17 -5.92 20.39
CA ARG A 78 3.76 -5.74 21.72
C ARG A 78 4.63 -4.50 21.80
N VAL A 79 4.53 -3.78 22.91
CA VAL A 79 5.49 -2.72 23.24
C VAL A 79 6.66 -3.36 23.96
N LEU A 80 7.84 -3.24 23.37
CA LEU A 80 9.12 -3.57 23.97
C LEU A 80 9.73 -2.31 24.57
N ARG A 81 10.50 -2.46 25.65
CA ARG A 81 11.16 -1.35 26.34
C ARG A 81 12.67 -1.49 26.26
N LYS A 82 13.36 -0.35 26.18
CA LYS A 82 14.83 -0.27 26.11
C LYS A 82 15.41 -1.22 25.05
N VAL A 83 15.02 -1.00 23.80
CA VAL A 83 15.44 -1.83 22.66
C VAL A 83 16.35 -1.02 21.75
N CYS A 84 17.43 -1.65 21.28
CA CYS A 84 18.25 -1.14 20.21
C CYS A 84 18.06 -1.96 18.92
N PHE A 85 18.14 -1.30 17.77
CA PHE A 85 18.17 -1.96 16.46
C PHE A 85 19.62 -2.20 16.05
N TYR A 86 19.91 -3.43 15.63
CA TYR A 86 21.23 -3.82 15.17
C TYR A 86 21.09 -4.76 13.98
N GLN A 87 21.55 -4.32 12.81
CA GLN A 87 21.32 -5.03 11.55
C GLN A 87 19.81 -5.33 11.39
N ASN A 88 19.41 -6.59 11.27
CA ASN A 88 18.04 -7.07 11.15
C ASN A 88 17.46 -7.61 12.48
N ALA A 89 18.07 -7.27 13.62
CA ALA A 89 17.69 -7.79 14.93
C ALA A 89 17.31 -6.66 15.91
N LEU A 90 16.47 -7.05 16.87
CA LEU A 90 16.13 -6.27 18.05
C LEU A 90 16.99 -6.74 19.23
N VAL A 91 17.68 -5.80 19.87
CA VAL A 91 18.55 -6.05 21.03
C VAL A 91 17.90 -5.44 22.26
N SER A 92 17.42 -6.29 23.18
CA SER A 92 16.74 -5.86 24.41
C SER A 92 17.71 -5.65 25.56
N PHE A 93 17.57 -4.51 26.24
CA PHE A 93 18.20 -4.20 27.53
C PHE A 93 17.23 -4.29 28.71
N ASP A 94 15.95 -4.57 28.44
CA ASP A 94 14.97 -4.77 29.50
C ASP A 94 15.18 -6.17 30.13
N PRO A 95 15.48 -6.24 31.44
CA PRO A 95 15.81 -7.48 32.13
C PRO A 95 14.64 -8.46 32.17
N SER A 96 13.39 -8.00 31.98
CA SER A 96 12.22 -8.88 31.87
C SER A 96 12.29 -9.82 30.66
N TYR A 97 13.09 -9.48 29.65
CA TYR A 97 13.36 -10.32 28.48
C TYR A 97 14.69 -11.08 28.59
N SER A 98 15.52 -10.79 29.60
CA SER A 98 16.81 -11.44 29.83
C SER A 98 16.76 -12.58 30.84
N THR A 99 15.63 -12.81 31.53
CA THR A 99 15.50 -13.85 32.57
C THR A 99 15.64 -15.29 32.06
N SER A 100 15.77 -15.51 30.75
CA SER A 100 16.17 -16.80 30.15
C SER A 100 17.67 -16.92 29.89
N TYR A 101 18.46 -15.89 30.19
CA TYR A 101 19.91 -15.88 30.04
C TYR A 101 20.57 -16.37 31.33
N ASP A 102 21.11 -17.59 31.30
CA ASP A 102 21.90 -18.11 32.40
C ASP A 102 23.30 -17.49 32.39
N LEU A 103 23.51 -16.55 33.33
CA LEU A 103 24.78 -15.87 33.55
C LEU A 103 25.91 -16.82 33.96
N ALA A 104 25.59 -17.98 34.56
CA ALA A 104 26.58 -18.94 35.04
C ALA A 104 27.16 -19.80 33.91
N THR A 105 26.34 -20.19 32.93
CA THR A 105 26.79 -21.03 31.81
C THR A 105 27.18 -20.24 30.56
N ASN A 106 26.89 -18.93 30.51
CA ASN A 106 27.07 -18.08 29.32
C ASN A 106 26.36 -18.69 28.08
N ARG A 107 25.38 -19.57 28.32
CA ARG A 107 24.55 -20.19 27.30
C ARG A 107 23.19 -19.54 27.43
N SER A 108 22.72 -18.94 26.33
CA SER A 108 21.30 -18.68 26.21
C SER A 108 20.63 -20.04 26.05
N GLU A 109 20.15 -20.63 27.13
CA GLU A 109 19.00 -21.53 27.01
C GLU A 109 17.86 -20.64 26.54
N LEU A 110 17.77 -20.44 25.21
CA LEU A 110 16.74 -19.67 24.52
C LEU A 110 15.38 -20.31 24.82
N ARG A 111 14.84 -20.12 26.02
CA ARG A 111 13.39 -20.10 26.21
C ARG A 111 12.90 -19.02 25.26
N GLN A 112 12.03 -19.47 24.36
CA GLN A 112 11.62 -18.77 23.14
C GLN A 112 11.44 -17.26 23.36
N PRO A 113 12.09 -16.42 22.53
CA PRO A 113 12.05 -14.96 22.66
C PRO A 113 10.61 -14.48 22.49
N LEU A 114 9.84 -14.32 23.56
CA LEU A 114 8.37 -14.27 23.51
C LEU A 114 7.78 -15.58 22.91
N PRO A 115 6.83 -16.27 23.56
CA PRO A 115 6.33 -17.55 23.04
C PRO A 115 5.70 -17.48 21.63
N TYR A 116 5.45 -16.27 21.10
CA TYR A 116 4.82 -16.05 19.79
C TYR A 116 5.73 -15.40 18.74
N LEU A 117 6.71 -14.55 19.08
CA LEU A 117 7.60 -13.94 18.06
C LEU A 117 8.40 -14.95 17.20
N PRO A 118 8.95 -16.06 17.72
CA PRO A 118 9.65 -17.04 16.89
C PRO A 118 8.68 -17.85 16.01
N THR A 119 7.37 -17.78 16.24
CA THR A 119 6.36 -18.27 15.28
C THR A 119 6.01 -17.23 14.22
N TRP A 120 6.38 -15.96 14.42
CA TRP A 120 6.19 -14.89 13.46
C TRP A 120 7.25 -14.99 12.36
N THR A 121 7.05 -15.99 11.53
CA THR A 121 7.70 -16.13 10.25
C THR A 121 7.04 -15.18 9.26
N SER A 122 7.83 -14.63 8.36
CA SER A 122 7.32 -13.96 7.17
C SER A 122 7.62 -14.82 5.96
N SER A 123 6.57 -15.26 5.25
CA SER A 123 6.73 -15.71 3.87
C SER A 123 7.08 -14.52 3.00
N TRP A 124 7.92 -14.69 2.00
CA TRP A 124 8.29 -13.60 1.11
C TRP A 124 8.80 -14.11 -0.24
N ASN A 125 8.68 -13.24 -1.24
CA ASN A 125 9.32 -13.36 -2.54
C ASN A 125 10.44 -12.31 -2.63
N ILE A 126 11.59 -12.68 -3.20
CA ILE A 126 12.59 -11.74 -3.71
C ILE A 126 11.91 -10.64 -4.54
N PRO A 127 12.15 -9.36 -4.23
CA PRO A 127 11.63 -8.26 -5.01
C PRO A 127 12.17 -8.33 -6.45
N GLY A 128 11.26 -8.35 -7.42
CA GLY A 128 11.59 -8.37 -8.83
C GLY A 128 10.88 -7.26 -9.59
N VAL A 129 11.48 -6.87 -10.73
CA VAL A 129 10.87 -5.95 -11.71
C VAL A 129 9.54 -6.51 -12.21
N LEU A 130 9.48 -7.83 -12.34
CA LEU A 130 8.29 -8.60 -12.67
C LEU A 130 7.82 -9.23 -11.37
N ASN A 131 6.73 -8.72 -10.80
CA ASN A 131 6.12 -9.20 -9.56
C ASN A 131 5.47 -10.58 -9.75
N THR A 132 6.27 -11.57 -10.16
CA THR A 132 5.86 -12.96 -10.30
C THR A 132 6.40 -13.70 -9.09
N ASP A 133 5.48 -13.96 -8.17
CA ASP A 133 5.63 -14.93 -7.09
C ASP A 133 6.02 -16.33 -7.60
N ALA A 134 5.79 -16.63 -8.89
CA ALA A 134 6.23 -17.87 -9.54
C ALA A 134 7.75 -17.99 -9.75
N ILE A 135 8.46 -16.90 -10.12
CA ILE A 135 9.89 -16.94 -10.43
C ILE A 135 10.74 -17.19 -9.18
N VAL A 136 10.19 -16.88 -8.02
CA VAL A 136 11.03 -16.51 -6.88
C VAL A 136 10.93 -17.50 -5.72
N GLY A 137 9.90 -18.34 -5.70
CA GLY A 137 9.67 -19.32 -4.65
C GLY A 137 9.40 -18.67 -3.30
N ASN A 138 8.67 -19.37 -2.43
CA ASN A 138 8.64 -19.01 -1.02
C ASN A 138 10.07 -19.14 -0.49
N GLN A 139 10.70 -18.03 -0.12
CA GLN A 139 12.03 -18.05 0.49
C GLN A 139 11.95 -18.69 1.88
N GLU A 140 13.10 -18.94 2.49
CA GLU A 140 13.09 -19.30 3.92
C GLU A 140 12.37 -18.21 4.70
N ALA A 141 11.52 -18.66 5.62
CA ALA A 141 10.77 -17.79 6.50
C ALA A 141 11.70 -16.76 7.13
N TYR A 142 11.47 -15.48 6.86
CA TYR A 142 12.21 -14.43 7.55
C TYR A 142 11.70 -14.33 8.98
N VAL A 143 12.62 -14.38 9.94
CA VAL A 143 12.32 -14.29 11.37
C VAL A 143 12.97 -13.03 11.91
N LEU A 144 12.14 -12.13 12.44
CA LEU A 144 12.63 -10.98 13.20
C LEU A 144 13.21 -11.48 14.52
N THR A 145 14.52 -11.35 14.68
CA THR A 145 15.23 -11.86 15.86
C THR A 145 15.17 -10.85 16.98
N LEU A 146 14.68 -11.26 18.15
CA LEU A 146 14.82 -10.52 19.41
C LEU A 146 15.81 -11.26 20.31
N ARG A 147 16.87 -10.58 20.73
CA ARG A 147 17.91 -11.14 21.61
C ARG A 147 18.23 -10.18 22.76
N PRO A 148 18.75 -10.68 23.91
CA PRO A 148 19.30 -9.80 24.93
C PRO A 148 20.58 -9.11 24.43
N ALA A 149 20.86 -7.93 24.97
CA ALA A 149 22.17 -7.29 24.88
C ALA A 149 23.25 -8.18 25.51
N SER A 150 24.42 -8.23 24.88
CA SER A 150 25.55 -9.06 25.30
C SER A 150 26.79 -8.22 25.55
N ARG A 151 27.60 -8.64 26.51
CA ARG A 151 28.95 -8.08 26.70
C ARG A 151 29.88 -8.34 25.51
N LEU A 152 29.53 -9.32 24.66
CA LEU A 152 30.30 -9.68 23.47
C LEU A 152 29.83 -8.92 22.23
N ASP A 153 28.90 -7.98 22.36
CA ASP A 153 28.48 -7.14 21.24
C ASP A 153 29.66 -6.28 20.75
N ALA A 154 29.92 -6.33 19.45
CA ALA A 154 31.01 -5.60 18.81
C ALA A 154 30.80 -4.08 18.86
N ALA A 155 29.53 -3.65 18.81
CA ALA A 155 29.18 -2.25 18.90
C ALA A 155 29.13 -1.81 20.38
N LEU A 156 29.96 -0.83 20.75
CA LEU A 156 30.11 -0.36 22.14
C LEU A 156 28.78 0.09 22.77
N ASN A 157 27.90 0.71 21.98
CA ASN A 157 26.56 1.14 22.41
C ASN A 157 25.61 -0.03 22.69
N LEU A 158 25.96 -1.27 22.30
CA LEU A 158 25.17 -2.47 22.56
C LEU A 158 25.68 -3.28 23.75
N GLN A 159 26.83 -2.93 24.34
CA GLN A 159 27.39 -3.65 25.47
C GLN A 159 26.62 -3.37 26.77
N HIS A 160 26.45 -4.41 27.61
CA HIS A 160 25.72 -4.28 28.87
C HIS A 160 26.50 -3.43 29.90
N PRO A 161 25.85 -2.48 30.62
CA PRO A 161 26.55 -1.52 31.49
C PRO A 161 27.30 -2.09 32.71
N GLN A 162 27.10 -3.36 33.07
CA GLN A 162 27.56 -3.91 34.36
C GLN A 162 29.08 -4.07 34.52
N GLN A 163 29.91 -3.79 33.51
CA GLN A 163 31.37 -3.91 33.63
C GLN A 163 32.18 -2.68 33.19
N GLN A 164 31.54 -1.64 32.65
CA GLN A 164 32.26 -0.39 32.38
C GLN A 164 32.14 0.51 33.62
N GLN A 165 33.24 0.72 34.34
CA GLN A 165 33.38 1.88 35.23
C GLN A 165 33.25 3.22 34.46
N GLN A 166 33.14 3.18 33.13
CA GLN A 166 32.72 4.29 32.27
C GLN A 166 31.19 4.33 32.14
N GLN A 167 30.61 5.40 32.68
CA GLN A 167 29.20 5.64 32.97
C GLN A 167 28.22 5.76 31.79
N GLN A 168 28.54 5.32 30.57
CA GLN A 168 27.68 5.64 29.41
C GLN A 168 27.16 4.37 28.72
N GLY A 169 26.08 3.81 29.27
CA GLY A 169 25.25 2.86 28.53
C GLY A 169 24.55 3.51 27.31
N PRO A 170 23.80 2.73 26.51
CA PRO A 170 23.09 3.27 25.35
C PRO A 170 22.18 4.44 25.73
N ALA A 171 22.27 5.52 24.95
CA ALA A 171 21.31 6.62 25.02
C ALA A 171 20.02 6.22 24.30
N PHE A 172 18.96 5.97 25.06
CA PHE A 172 17.64 5.61 24.53
C PHE A 172 16.85 6.87 24.16
N SER A 173 16.44 7.00 22.91
CA SER A 173 15.52 8.07 22.50
C SER A 173 14.15 7.85 23.14
N ARG A 174 13.66 8.90 23.79
CA ARG A 174 12.28 8.97 24.32
C ARG A 174 11.31 9.58 23.33
N CYS A 175 11.83 10.43 22.44
CA CYS A 175 11.04 11.22 21.51
C CYS A 175 10.59 10.38 20.31
N THR A 176 11.45 9.49 19.84
CA THR A 176 11.16 8.63 18.69
C THR A 176 10.63 7.30 19.18
N VAL A 177 9.42 6.94 18.77
CA VAL A 177 8.81 5.63 19.04
C VAL A 177 8.63 4.89 17.71
N PRO A 178 9.51 3.93 17.40
CA PRO A 178 9.36 3.11 16.21
C PRO A 178 8.19 2.12 16.35
N ALA A 179 7.38 2.02 15.31
CA ALA A 179 6.44 0.94 15.08
C ALA A 179 7.03 0.00 14.02
N VAL A 180 7.62 -1.11 14.48
CA VAL A 180 8.19 -2.17 13.65
C VAL A 180 7.07 -3.07 13.15
N LEU A 181 6.88 -3.10 11.84
CA LEU A 181 5.82 -3.84 11.16
C LEU A 181 6.43 -5.03 10.40
N LEU A 182 5.94 -6.23 10.70
CA LEU A 182 6.28 -7.47 10.01
C LEU A 182 5.02 -7.98 9.28
N THR A 183 5.13 -8.39 8.03
CA THR A 183 3.97 -8.88 7.25
C THR A 183 4.42 -9.95 6.29
N ASP A 184 3.55 -10.92 6.00
CA ASP A 184 3.78 -11.87 4.92
C ASP A 184 3.73 -11.17 3.56
N TRP A 185 4.50 -11.71 2.62
CA TRP A 185 4.61 -11.27 1.23
C TRP A 185 4.81 -9.76 1.07
N PRO A 186 5.80 -9.15 1.77
CA PRO A 186 5.94 -7.71 1.79
C PRO A 186 6.17 -7.13 0.38
N PHE A 187 6.79 -7.90 -0.52
CA PHE A 187 7.09 -7.45 -1.88
C PHE A 187 5.99 -7.74 -2.90
N ASN A 188 4.94 -8.48 -2.53
CA ASN A 188 3.75 -8.65 -3.35
C ASN A 188 2.76 -7.52 -3.04
N PHE A 189 2.62 -6.56 -3.97
CA PHE A 189 1.74 -5.41 -3.79
C PHE A 189 0.31 -5.78 -3.35
N GLY A 190 -0.27 -6.85 -3.90
CA GLY A 190 -1.64 -7.23 -3.58
C GLY A 190 -1.81 -7.79 -2.18
N GLU A 191 -0.93 -8.73 -1.82
CA GLU A 191 -0.89 -9.32 -0.49
C GLU A 191 -0.55 -8.27 0.58
N PHE A 192 0.49 -7.46 0.32
CA PHE A 192 0.89 -6.39 1.22
C PHE A 192 -0.23 -5.38 1.42
N PHE A 193 -0.96 -4.98 0.37
CA PHE A 193 -2.08 -4.07 0.52
C PHE A 193 -3.23 -4.69 1.32
N ALA A 194 -3.69 -5.88 0.90
CA ALA A 194 -4.86 -6.53 1.47
C ALA A 194 -4.62 -6.98 2.92
N ASN A 195 -3.43 -7.46 3.27
CA ASN A 195 -3.12 -8.03 4.58
C ASN A 195 -2.22 -7.13 5.45
N GLY A 196 -1.26 -6.43 4.85
CA GLY A 196 -0.33 -5.55 5.56
C GLY A 196 -0.93 -4.18 5.83
N ALA A 197 -1.09 -3.36 4.78
CA ALA A 197 -1.53 -1.97 4.89
C ALA A 197 -2.93 -1.84 5.52
N SER A 198 -3.87 -2.72 5.15
CA SER A 198 -5.23 -2.69 5.71
C SER A 198 -5.26 -3.00 7.22
N THR A 199 -4.43 -3.96 7.65
CA THR A 199 -4.32 -4.35 9.07
C THR A 199 -3.59 -3.28 9.86
N ALA A 200 -2.55 -2.67 9.29
CA ALA A 200 -1.85 -1.55 9.91
C ALA A 200 -2.80 -0.36 10.13
N ASP A 201 -3.65 -0.02 9.14
CA ASP A 201 -4.65 1.05 9.29
C ASP A 201 -5.65 0.75 10.42
N LEU A 202 -6.21 -0.45 10.45
CA LEU A 202 -7.13 -0.87 11.52
C LEU A 202 -6.45 -0.80 12.90
N LEU A 203 -5.25 -1.36 12.99
CA LEU A 203 -4.49 -1.43 14.23
C LEU A 203 -4.19 -0.02 14.77
N PHE A 204 -3.72 0.89 13.93
CA PHE A 204 -3.32 2.24 14.35
C PHE A 204 -4.52 3.07 14.80
N ARG A 205 -5.71 2.85 14.21
CA ARG A 205 -6.97 3.41 14.73
C ARG A 205 -7.29 2.84 16.11
N LYS A 206 -7.19 1.52 16.30
CA LYS A 206 -7.46 0.86 17.58
C LYS A 206 -6.51 1.32 18.69
N LEU A 207 -5.23 1.46 18.38
CA LEU A 207 -4.19 1.94 19.30
C LEU A 207 -4.25 3.46 19.57
N LYS A 208 -5.21 4.17 18.95
CA LYS A 208 -5.35 5.64 19.03
C LYS A 208 -4.06 6.40 18.65
N MET A 209 -3.36 5.86 17.65
CA MET A 209 -2.16 6.50 17.08
C MET A 209 -2.50 7.42 15.91
N LEU A 210 -3.80 7.45 15.53
CA LEU A 210 -4.38 8.37 14.58
C LEU A 210 -5.38 9.27 15.32
N PRO A 211 -5.43 10.58 15.01
CA PRO A 211 -4.81 11.25 13.86
C PRO A 211 -3.39 11.78 14.05
N GLU A 212 -2.80 11.69 15.24
CA GLU A 212 -1.53 12.34 15.60
C GLU A 212 -0.35 11.86 14.75
N ARG A 213 -0.33 10.57 14.36
CA ARG A 213 0.64 10.01 13.39
C ARG A 213 2.11 10.22 13.79
N ASP A 214 2.39 10.39 15.07
CA ASP A 214 3.72 10.78 15.56
C ASP A 214 4.67 9.60 15.84
N VAL A 215 4.48 8.48 15.14
CA VAL A 215 5.37 7.33 15.25
C VAL A 215 6.22 7.15 14.00
N THR A 216 7.38 6.55 14.15
CA THR A 216 8.24 6.18 13.03
C THR A 216 7.86 4.79 12.54
N LEU A 217 7.37 4.68 11.30
CA LEU A 217 7.03 3.38 10.72
C LEU A 217 8.29 2.71 10.18
N ALA A 218 8.60 1.54 10.71
CA ALA A 218 9.74 0.73 10.26
C ALA A 218 9.23 -0.63 9.76
N LEU A 219 9.43 -0.96 8.49
CA LEU A 219 9.17 -2.31 8.00
C LEU A 219 10.36 -3.21 8.31
N ALA A 220 10.10 -4.37 8.93
CA ALA A 220 11.08 -5.43 9.09
C ALA A 220 11.10 -6.26 7.79
N LEU A 221 12.12 -6.04 6.96
CA LEU A 221 12.22 -6.67 5.65
C LEU A 221 13.31 -7.77 5.63
N PRO A 222 13.11 -8.85 4.87
CA PRO A 222 14.09 -9.91 4.73
C PRO A 222 15.46 -9.40 4.29
N ALA A 223 16.52 -9.89 4.95
CA ALA A 223 17.92 -9.63 4.60
C ALA A 223 18.28 -8.13 4.41
N GLY A 224 17.57 -7.22 5.07
CA GLY A 224 17.80 -5.78 4.92
C GLY A 224 17.46 -5.21 3.55
N LEU A 225 16.60 -5.89 2.80
CA LEU A 225 16.09 -5.38 1.54
C LEU A 225 15.41 -4.02 1.72
N SER A 226 15.56 -3.15 0.71
CA SER A 226 14.98 -1.82 0.70
C SER A 226 13.46 -1.83 0.58
N LEU A 227 12.84 -0.72 0.99
CA LEU A 227 11.43 -0.47 0.70
C LEU A 227 11.15 -0.42 -0.80
N MET A 228 10.03 -1.00 -1.20
CA MET A 228 9.38 -0.69 -2.48
C MET A 228 8.66 0.64 -2.37
N THR A 229 8.55 1.37 -3.48
CA THR A 229 7.84 2.66 -3.52
C THR A 229 6.39 2.56 -3.04
N PHE A 230 5.69 1.46 -3.31
CA PHE A 230 4.32 1.29 -2.85
C PHE A 230 4.22 1.21 -1.32
N HIS A 231 5.26 0.75 -0.60
CA HIS A 231 5.23 0.75 0.87
C HIS A 231 5.05 2.18 1.40
N GLN A 232 5.79 3.13 0.83
CA GLN A 232 5.70 4.54 1.18
C GLN A 232 4.30 5.09 0.90
N ALA A 233 3.78 4.83 -0.30
CA ALA A 233 2.48 5.34 -0.69
C ALA A 233 1.32 4.76 0.14
N LEU A 234 1.41 3.47 0.49
CA LEU A 234 0.35 2.75 1.20
C LEU A 234 0.35 2.95 2.72
N LEU A 235 1.51 3.24 3.32
CA LEU A 235 1.63 3.44 4.77
C LEU A 235 1.85 4.91 5.16
N GLY A 236 2.13 5.79 4.21
CA GLY A 236 2.43 7.20 4.46
C GLY A 236 1.29 7.96 5.15
N HIS A 237 0.04 7.47 5.08
CA HIS A 237 -1.07 8.08 5.83
C HIS A 237 -1.08 7.75 7.33
N LEU A 238 -0.26 6.79 7.77
CA LEU A 238 -0.18 6.33 9.16
C LEU A 238 0.89 7.06 9.98
N SER A 239 1.78 7.81 9.33
CA SER A 239 2.84 8.59 9.99
C SER A 239 3.04 9.93 9.29
N VAL A 240 3.44 10.95 10.04
CA VAL A 240 3.93 12.21 9.45
C VAL A 240 5.35 12.08 8.91
N ARG A 241 6.05 11.00 9.26
CA ARG A 241 7.44 10.74 8.89
C ARG A 241 7.49 9.75 7.72
N PRO A 242 8.55 9.80 6.89
CA PRO A 242 8.74 8.80 5.85
C PRO A 242 8.81 7.39 6.46
N VAL A 243 8.20 6.42 5.79
CA VAL A 243 8.34 5.01 6.15
C VAL A 243 9.81 4.62 5.95
N THR A 244 10.36 3.79 6.83
CA THR A 244 11.74 3.33 6.74
C THR A 244 11.83 1.81 6.95
N THR A 245 13.05 1.26 6.91
CA THR A 245 13.30 -0.13 7.33
C THR A 245 14.03 -0.16 8.66
N LEU A 246 13.91 -1.28 9.35
CA LEU A 246 14.65 -1.53 10.59
C LEU A 246 16.17 -1.44 10.37
N GLU A 247 16.66 -2.02 9.28
CA GLU A 247 18.07 -2.04 8.91
C GLU A 247 18.60 -0.65 8.56
N ARG A 248 17.78 0.20 7.92
CA ARG A 248 18.16 1.58 7.62
C ARG A 248 18.30 2.42 8.89
N ILE A 249 17.40 2.26 9.85
CA ILE A 249 17.51 2.92 11.16
C ILE A 249 18.83 2.52 11.84
N ALA A 250 19.12 1.21 11.88
CA ALA A 250 20.35 0.70 12.49
C ALA A 250 21.62 1.24 11.79
N ALA A 251 21.65 1.20 10.45
CA ALA A 251 22.80 1.65 9.66
C ALA A 251 23.05 3.16 9.78
N GLU A 252 22.01 3.99 9.71
CA GLU A 252 22.17 5.45 9.87
C GLU A 252 22.68 5.82 11.28
N ALA A 253 22.22 5.11 12.31
CA ALA A 253 22.69 5.32 13.68
C ALA A 253 24.14 4.87 13.88
N GLU A 254 24.57 3.76 13.26
CA GLU A 254 25.97 3.30 13.28
C GLU A 254 26.90 4.31 12.61
N VAL A 255 26.54 4.80 11.42
CA VAL A 255 27.29 5.85 10.72
C VAL A 255 27.40 7.12 11.56
N ALA A 256 26.33 7.51 12.24
CA ALA A 256 26.33 8.68 13.12
C ALA A 256 27.24 8.49 14.35
N ALA A 257 27.28 7.29 14.93
CA ALA A 257 28.16 6.97 16.05
C ALA A 257 29.64 7.03 15.65
N VAL A 258 30.00 6.51 14.48
CA VAL A 258 31.39 6.52 13.99
C VAL A 258 31.90 7.93 13.66
N ARG A 259 31.03 8.82 13.15
CA ARG A 259 31.41 10.19 12.78
C ARG A 259 31.64 11.14 13.96
N GLY A 260 31.49 10.67 15.20
CA GLY A 260 32.06 11.34 16.37
C GLY A 260 31.53 12.75 16.68
N GLY A 261 30.25 13.02 16.43
CA GLY A 261 29.58 14.24 16.91
C GLY A 261 30.17 15.57 16.41
N GLY A 262 30.99 15.55 15.36
CA GLY A 262 31.52 16.78 14.78
C GLY A 262 30.38 17.72 14.35
N PRO A 263 30.52 19.05 14.51
CA PRO A 263 29.45 20.05 14.25
C PRO A 263 28.94 20.10 12.80
N HIS A 264 29.50 19.29 11.90
CA HIS A 264 29.11 19.18 10.50
C HIS A 264 28.60 17.77 10.11
N ALA A 265 28.45 16.84 11.07
CA ALA A 265 28.23 15.42 10.76
C ALA A 265 26.79 14.92 10.88
N SER A 266 25.86 15.67 11.51
CA SER A 266 24.46 15.26 11.62
C SER A 266 23.64 15.80 10.45
N SER A 267 23.59 15.05 9.35
CA SER A 267 22.45 15.17 8.45
C SER A 267 21.21 14.80 9.26
N ALA A 268 20.32 15.78 9.49
CA ALA A 268 19.08 15.56 10.22
C ALA A 268 18.35 14.32 9.66
N SER A 269 17.99 13.39 10.53
CA SER A 269 17.29 12.17 10.13
C SER A 269 15.80 12.46 9.99
N SER A 270 15.25 12.33 8.79
CA SER A 270 13.84 12.64 8.50
C SER A 270 12.86 11.66 9.15
N TRP A 271 13.30 10.46 9.49
CA TRP A 271 12.45 9.45 10.16
C TRP A 271 12.45 9.58 11.68
N SER A 272 13.36 10.36 12.29
CA SER A 272 13.45 10.49 13.76
C SER A 272 12.76 11.75 14.27
N HIS A 273 12.11 11.67 15.43
CA HIS A 273 11.45 12.82 16.06
C HIS A 273 12.42 13.84 16.63
N ASP A 274 13.51 13.38 17.23
CA ASP A 274 14.60 14.23 17.71
C ASP A 274 15.53 14.73 16.57
N GLY A 275 15.26 14.34 15.32
CA GLY A 275 16.11 14.68 14.17
C GLY A 275 17.49 14.00 14.19
N VAL A 276 17.77 13.15 15.17
CA VAL A 276 19.04 12.45 15.34
C VAL A 276 18.85 10.97 15.01
N PRO A 277 19.69 10.37 14.15
CA PRO A 277 19.64 8.93 13.93
C PRO A 277 20.08 8.18 15.20
N ARG A 278 19.11 7.57 15.89
CA ARG A 278 19.32 6.77 17.11
C ARG A 278 19.06 5.30 16.81
N ALA A 279 19.88 4.41 17.35
CA ALA A 279 19.64 2.96 17.28
C ALA A 279 18.79 2.46 18.45
N CYS A 280 18.78 3.19 19.58
CA CYS A 280 18.22 2.74 20.85
C CYS A 280 17.01 3.59 21.24
N PHE A 281 15.92 2.94 21.64
CA PHE A 281 14.63 3.56 21.92
C PHE A 281 14.06 3.10 23.26
N GLU A 282 13.46 4.01 24.01
CA GLU A 282 12.85 3.67 25.29
C GLU A 282 11.63 2.75 25.09
N ARG A 283 10.88 2.95 24.00
CA ARG A 283 9.72 2.14 23.62
C ARG A 283 9.78 1.82 22.12
N VAL A 284 9.49 0.58 21.78
CA VAL A 284 9.30 0.11 20.39
C VAL A 284 8.01 -0.70 20.33
N LEU A 285 7.09 -0.33 19.44
CA LEU A 285 5.93 -1.15 19.13
C LEU A 285 6.33 -2.16 18.05
N VAL A 286 6.20 -3.45 18.30
CA VAL A 286 6.49 -4.51 17.32
C VAL A 286 5.19 -5.24 16.99
N CYS A 287 4.83 -5.30 15.71
CA CYS A 287 3.58 -5.87 15.26
C CYS A 287 3.76 -6.82 14.08
N LYS A 288 3.13 -7.99 14.14
CA LYS A 288 2.90 -8.87 12.98
C LYS A 288 1.53 -8.54 12.40
N LEU A 289 1.56 -8.02 11.18
CA LEU A 289 0.39 -7.77 10.36
C LEU A 289 -0.01 -9.08 9.69
N GLN A 290 -1.19 -9.55 10.01
CA GLN A 290 -1.85 -10.68 9.36
C GLN A 290 -3.25 -10.25 8.94
N GLY A 291 -3.68 -10.71 7.77
CA GLY A 291 -5.01 -10.41 7.26
C GLY A 291 -6.08 -10.81 8.29
N THR A 292 -6.99 -9.90 8.59
CA THR A 292 -8.11 -10.13 9.51
C THR A 292 -9.42 -9.80 8.83
N HIS A 293 -10.49 -10.50 9.17
CA HIS A 293 -11.84 -10.19 8.67
C HIS A 293 -12.33 -8.80 9.10
N GLN A 294 -11.69 -8.21 10.12
CA GLN A 294 -12.02 -6.87 10.61
C GLN A 294 -11.34 -5.76 9.82
N SER A 295 -10.26 -6.04 9.08
CA SER A 295 -9.61 -5.02 8.27
C SER A 295 -10.41 -4.78 7.00
N SER A 296 -10.34 -3.55 6.50
CA SER A 296 -11.16 -3.09 5.39
C SER A 296 -10.25 -2.52 4.30
N PRO A 297 -9.82 -3.35 3.33
CA PRO A 297 -8.93 -2.89 2.25
C PRO A 297 -9.48 -1.69 1.47
N LEU A 298 -10.79 -1.61 1.23
CA LEU A 298 -11.41 -0.45 0.55
C LEU A 298 -11.39 0.81 1.44
N ALA A 299 -11.67 0.72 2.75
CA ALA A 299 -11.58 1.88 3.65
C ALA A 299 -10.13 2.37 3.77
N THR A 300 -9.17 1.45 3.79
CA THR A 300 -7.75 1.76 3.69
C THR A 300 -7.41 2.40 2.35
N ALA A 301 -7.91 1.89 1.23
CA ALA A 301 -7.71 2.48 -0.10
C ALA A 301 -8.23 3.91 -0.17
N ALA A 302 -9.41 4.18 0.40
CA ALA A 302 -9.99 5.52 0.48
C ALA A 302 -9.10 6.46 1.33
N THR A 303 -8.57 5.98 2.45
CA THR A 303 -7.67 6.75 3.32
C THR A 303 -6.33 7.04 2.62
N VAL A 304 -5.76 6.05 1.93
CA VAL A 304 -4.55 6.21 1.11
C VAL A 304 -4.81 7.21 -0.02
N ALA A 305 -5.90 7.08 -0.77
CA ALA A 305 -6.23 8.00 -1.85
C ALA A 305 -6.43 9.44 -1.34
N ALA A 306 -7.07 9.61 -0.18
CA ALA A 306 -7.20 10.92 0.46
C ALA A 306 -5.84 11.50 0.87
N HIS A 307 -4.95 10.66 1.41
CA HIS A 307 -3.58 11.07 1.74
C HIS A 307 -2.79 11.49 0.50
N LEU A 308 -2.85 10.72 -0.59
CA LEU A 308 -2.20 11.05 -1.86
C LEU A 308 -2.77 12.32 -2.49
N ASN A 309 -4.05 12.63 -2.27
CA ASN A 309 -4.67 13.84 -2.79
C ASN A 309 -4.28 15.12 -2.03
N ASN A 310 -3.54 15.03 -0.92
CA ASN A 310 -3.14 16.19 -0.14
C ASN A 310 -1.93 16.92 -0.74
N ALA A 311 -1.95 18.26 -0.66
CA ALA A 311 -0.91 19.13 -1.21
C ALA A 311 0.50 18.80 -0.70
N ALA A 312 0.64 18.42 0.57
CA ALA A 312 1.91 18.04 1.19
C ALA A 312 2.58 16.82 0.54
N ASN A 313 1.84 16.02 -0.24
CA ASN A 313 2.32 14.76 -0.80
C ASN A 313 2.49 14.78 -2.32
N GLY A 314 2.49 15.96 -2.94
CA GLY A 314 2.60 16.13 -4.40
C GLY A 314 1.35 16.72 -5.09
N GLY A 315 0.45 17.37 -4.33
CA GLY A 315 -0.72 18.05 -4.90
C GLY A 315 -2.00 17.20 -4.94
N PRO A 316 -3.07 17.68 -5.58
CA PRO A 316 -4.24 16.86 -5.89
C PRO A 316 -3.86 15.71 -6.84
N LEU A 317 -4.63 14.62 -6.80
CA LEU A 317 -4.52 13.55 -7.78
C LEU A 317 -4.83 14.11 -9.19
N PRO A 318 -4.11 13.70 -10.24
CA PRO A 318 -4.39 14.14 -11.61
C PRO A 318 -5.86 13.92 -11.97
N TYR A 319 -6.50 14.91 -12.57
CA TYR A 319 -7.85 14.74 -13.05
C TYR A 319 -7.85 13.87 -14.30
N ASP A 320 -8.60 12.77 -14.26
CA ASP A 320 -8.83 11.86 -15.38
C ASP A 320 -7.61 11.62 -16.31
N PRO A 321 -6.54 11.00 -15.78
CA PRO A 321 -5.30 10.82 -16.54
C PRO A 321 -5.43 9.90 -17.77
N LEU A 322 -6.58 9.24 -17.95
CA LEU A 322 -6.88 8.38 -19.10
C LEU A 322 -7.66 9.13 -20.21
N GLY A 323 -8.10 10.36 -19.97
CA GLY A 323 -8.76 11.21 -20.96
C GLY A 323 -10.13 10.71 -21.39
N PHE A 324 -10.97 10.27 -20.45
CA PHE A 324 -12.39 9.99 -20.68
C PHE A 324 -13.24 11.26 -20.81
N GLY A 325 -12.87 12.34 -20.13
CA GLY A 325 -13.59 13.62 -20.06
C GLY A 325 -13.17 14.65 -21.11
N ALA A 326 -12.14 14.37 -21.90
CA ALA A 326 -11.80 15.18 -23.07
C ALA A 326 -12.87 14.94 -24.13
N VAL A 327 -13.94 15.74 -24.11
CA VAL A 327 -14.88 15.83 -25.22
C VAL A 327 -14.06 16.23 -26.44
N ALA A 328 -13.92 15.31 -27.40
CA ALA A 328 -13.30 15.57 -28.68
C ALA A 328 -14.06 16.74 -29.36
N GLY A 329 -13.52 17.95 -29.24
CA GLY A 329 -14.20 19.17 -29.68
C GLY A 329 -13.85 20.43 -28.89
N VAL A 330 -13.33 20.32 -27.67
CA VAL A 330 -12.74 21.47 -26.97
C VAL A 330 -11.23 21.43 -27.16
N THR A 331 -10.77 22.03 -28.26
CA THR A 331 -9.34 22.33 -28.43
C THR A 331 -8.87 23.15 -27.23
N PRO A 332 -7.80 22.73 -26.52
CA PRO A 332 -7.16 23.58 -25.52
C PRO A 332 -6.48 24.72 -26.27
N GLU A 333 -7.25 25.74 -26.61
CA GLU A 333 -6.75 26.96 -27.23
C GLU A 333 -5.91 27.69 -26.17
N VAL A 334 -4.61 27.40 -26.21
CA VAL A 334 -3.49 28.24 -25.78
C VAL A 334 -3.81 29.20 -24.63
N ALA A 335 -3.89 28.66 -23.41
CA ALA A 335 -3.67 29.46 -22.20
C ALA A 335 -2.16 29.61 -21.96
N VAL A 336 -1.48 30.24 -22.93
CA VAL A 336 -0.15 30.81 -22.75
C VAL A 336 -0.29 32.29 -23.02
N SER A 337 -0.52 33.07 -21.97
CA SER A 337 0.07 34.39 -21.69
C SER A 337 -0.87 35.19 -20.78
N ASP A 338 -0.24 35.78 -19.76
CA ASP A 338 -0.77 36.75 -18.79
C ASP A 338 -1.80 36.27 -17.77
N VAL A 339 -1.41 36.29 -16.49
CA VAL A 339 -1.85 37.33 -15.53
C VAL A 339 -1.25 37.02 -14.15
N SER A 340 -0.34 37.90 -13.73
CA SER A 340 -0.09 38.14 -12.31
C SER A 340 -1.34 38.80 -11.73
N GLY A 341 -2.20 38.07 -11.03
CA GLY A 341 -3.43 38.66 -10.50
C GLY A 341 -4.36 37.67 -9.79
N VAL A 342 -4.16 37.53 -8.49
CA VAL A 342 -5.17 37.38 -7.42
C VAL A 342 -6.47 36.62 -7.78
N GLY A 343 -6.60 35.39 -7.24
CA GLY A 343 -7.89 34.91 -6.71
C GLY A 343 -8.80 34.08 -7.62
N GLN A 344 -8.29 33.38 -8.64
CA GLN A 344 -9.12 32.39 -9.33
C GLN A 344 -9.39 31.17 -8.44
N ARG A 345 -10.65 31.08 -7.95
CA ARG A 345 -11.24 29.85 -7.40
C ARG A 345 -11.00 28.72 -8.39
N LEU A 346 -10.22 27.71 -7.99
CA LEU A 346 -10.13 26.43 -8.68
C LEU A 346 -11.56 25.95 -8.99
N PRO A 347 -11.89 25.59 -10.24
CA PRO A 347 -13.19 25.01 -10.55
C PRO A 347 -13.39 23.81 -9.64
N SER A 348 -14.41 23.89 -8.77
CA SER A 348 -14.82 22.79 -7.90
C SER A 348 -14.95 21.54 -8.76
N ALA A 349 -14.26 20.46 -8.38
CA ALA A 349 -14.18 19.18 -9.07
C ALA A 349 -15.53 18.42 -9.10
N SER A 350 -16.56 19.05 -9.63
CA SER A 350 -17.92 18.53 -9.82
C SER A 350 -18.14 18.18 -11.30
N LEU A 351 -17.16 17.49 -11.91
CA LEU A 351 -17.04 17.39 -13.38
C LEU A 351 -17.13 15.96 -13.96
N LEU A 352 -17.70 15.02 -13.20
CA LEU A 352 -18.34 13.86 -13.80
C LEU A 352 -19.82 14.03 -13.56
N SER A 353 -20.52 14.56 -14.56
CA SER A 353 -21.97 14.71 -14.49
C SER A 353 -22.58 13.33 -14.19
N ASP A 354 -23.51 13.25 -13.24
CA ASP A 354 -24.32 12.05 -12.98
C ASP A 354 -25.08 11.57 -14.24
N GLN A 355 -25.09 12.38 -15.31
CA GLN A 355 -25.64 12.03 -16.62
C GLN A 355 -24.65 11.36 -17.57
N ASP A 356 -23.44 10.98 -17.14
CA ASP A 356 -22.53 10.24 -18.02
C ASP A 356 -23.10 8.85 -18.35
N SER A 357 -23.59 8.72 -19.57
CA SER A 357 -24.08 7.47 -20.16
C SER A 357 -22.95 6.61 -20.74
N THR A 358 -21.68 7.04 -20.61
CA THR A 358 -20.50 6.27 -21.04
C THR A 358 -20.04 5.27 -19.98
N LEU A 359 -19.98 3.99 -20.34
CA LEU A 359 -19.23 3.00 -19.56
C LEU A 359 -17.73 3.21 -19.77
N ARG A 360 -17.03 3.75 -18.77
CA ARG A 360 -15.59 3.97 -18.80
C ARG A 360 -14.86 2.74 -18.28
N VAL A 361 -14.00 2.17 -19.11
CA VAL A 361 -13.30 0.91 -18.84
C VAL A 361 -11.79 1.13 -18.94
N ALA A 362 -11.07 0.82 -17.87
CA ALA A 362 -9.62 0.71 -17.90
C ALA A 362 -9.24 -0.77 -18.12
N VAL A 363 -8.38 -1.04 -19.10
CA VAL A 363 -7.83 -2.39 -19.31
C VAL A 363 -6.36 -2.39 -18.91
N GLU A 364 -6.03 -3.19 -17.89
CA GLU A 364 -4.69 -3.32 -17.36
C GLU A 364 -3.70 -3.73 -18.47
N VAL A 365 -2.66 -2.93 -18.63
CA VAL A 365 -1.49 -3.30 -19.42
C VAL A 365 -0.46 -3.90 -18.48
N ARG A 366 -0.04 -5.13 -18.78
CA ARG A 366 1.14 -5.75 -18.20
C ARG A 366 2.29 -5.77 -19.21
N ARG A 367 3.53 -5.66 -18.72
CA ARG A 367 4.77 -5.91 -19.48
C ARG A 367 5.57 -6.96 -18.74
N GLY A 368 6.44 -7.62 -19.49
CA GLY A 368 7.30 -8.69 -19.00
C GLY A 368 6.81 -10.06 -19.39
N GLY A 369 7.46 -11.06 -18.81
CA GLY A 369 7.40 -12.44 -19.27
C GLY A 369 6.23 -13.27 -18.75
N VAL A 370 5.22 -12.69 -18.10
CA VAL A 370 4.04 -13.42 -17.59
C VAL A 370 2.77 -12.57 -17.69
N ARG A 371 1.59 -13.20 -17.79
CA ARG A 371 0.26 -12.57 -17.60
C ARG A 371 -0.02 -11.35 -18.49
N THR A 372 0.56 -11.32 -19.68
CA THR A 372 0.37 -10.22 -20.66
C THR A 372 -0.75 -10.53 -21.63
N ILE A 373 -1.64 -9.57 -21.88
CA ILE A 373 -2.61 -9.62 -23.00
C ILE A 373 -1.88 -9.17 -24.27
N ARG A 374 -1.48 -10.13 -25.10
CA ARG A 374 -0.65 -9.92 -26.30
C ARG A 374 -1.36 -9.12 -27.40
N ASN A 375 -2.68 -9.24 -27.51
CA ASN A 375 -3.49 -8.50 -28.46
C ASN A 375 -4.28 -7.33 -27.82
N LEU A 376 -3.74 -6.73 -26.74
CA LEU A 376 -4.43 -5.66 -26.01
C LEU A 376 -4.88 -4.49 -26.90
N HIS A 377 -4.06 -4.07 -27.87
CA HIS A 377 -4.43 -3.01 -28.81
C HIS A 377 -5.72 -3.34 -29.57
N GLN A 378 -5.84 -4.58 -30.08
CA GLN A 378 -7.04 -5.05 -30.75
C GLN A 378 -8.24 -5.03 -29.81
N VAL A 379 -8.08 -5.57 -28.59
CA VAL A 379 -9.16 -5.58 -27.58
C VAL A 379 -9.67 -4.18 -27.26
N VAL A 380 -8.77 -3.22 -27.05
CA VAL A 380 -9.14 -1.82 -26.77
C VAL A 380 -9.79 -1.17 -27.99
N ASN A 381 -9.29 -1.42 -29.20
CA ASN A 381 -9.87 -0.89 -30.44
C ASN A 381 -11.29 -1.41 -30.67
N GLU A 382 -11.49 -2.73 -30.58
CA GLU A 382 -12.82 -3.35 -30.72
C GLU A 382 -13.79 -2.85 -29.64
N CYS A 383 -13.34 -2.69 -28.40
CA CYS A 383 -14.17 -2.11 -27.35
C CYS A 383 -14.66 -0.70 -27.68
N ASN A 384 -13.81 0.16 -28.25
CA ASN A 384 -14.22 1.53 -28.59
C ASN A 384 -15.08 1.60 -29.87
N ASN A 385 -15.02 0.60 -30.75
CA ASN A 385 -15.72 0.59 -32.03
C ASN A 385 -16.97 -0.31 -32.05
N MET A 386 -17.24 -1.04 -30.97
CA MET A 386 -18.37 -1.96 -30.93
C MET A 386 -19.71 -1.23 -30.97
N GLU A 387 -20.69 -1.85 -31.61
CA GLU A 387 -22.09 -1.41 -31.50
C GLU A 387 -22.57 -1.64 -30.05
N TRP A 388 -22.60 -0.58 -29.26
CA TRP A 388 -23.07 -0.62 -27.88
C TRP A 388 -24.57 -0.33 -27.84
N LYS A 389 -25.37 -1.38 -27.70
CA LYS A 389 -26.78 -1.23 -27.32
C LYS A 389 -26.85 -0.81 -25.86
N GLU A 390 -27.84 0.00 -25.51
CA GLU A 390 -27.98 0.47 -24.13
C GLU A 390 -28.06 -0.71 -23.15
N VAL A 391 -27.18 -0.72 -22.16
CA VAL A 391 -27.11 -1.76 -21.12
C VAL A 391 -26.87 -1.11 -19.78
N GLY A 392 -27.75 -1.36 -18.80
CA GLY A 392 -27.62 -0.81 -17.46
C GLY A 392 -27.66 0.73 -17.39
N GLY A 393 -28.27 1.38 -18.39
CA GLY A 393 -28.30 2.84 -18.53
C GLY A 393 -27.03 3.45 -19.13
N PHE A 394 -26.13 2.63 -19.68
CA PHE A 394 -25.00 3.10 -20.48
C PHE A 394 -25.31 2.93 -21.97
N ASP A 395 -25.27 4.01 -22.74
CA ASP A 395 -25.54 4.03 -24.18
C ASP A 395 -24.27 3.91 -25.04
N ARG A 396 -23.10 4.02 -24.42
CA ARG A 396 -21.79 3.88 -25.07
C ARG A 396 -20.76 3.31 -24.11
N VAL A 397 -19.66 2.83 -24.66
CA VAL A 397 -18.50 2.36 -23.91
C VAL A 397 -17.25 3.06 -24.40
N SER A 398 -16.31 3.33 -23.48
CA SER A 398 -14.98 3.80 -23.82
C SER A 398 -13.95 2.98 -23.06
N CYS A 399 -13.01 2.38 -23.80
CA CYS A 399 -11.91 1.62 -23.25
C CYS A 399 -10.60 2.40 -23.37
N ARG A 400 -9.79 2.38 -22.30
CA ARG A 400 -8.44 2.94 -22.28
C ARG A 400 -7.45 1.94 -21.67
N PRO A 401 -6.23 1.83 -22.22
CA PRO A 401 -5.19 1.03 -21.59
C PRO A 401 -4.73 1.72 -20.29
N LEU A 402 -4.67 0.97 -19.20
CA LEU A 402 -4.11 1.41 -17.93
C LEU A 402 -2.76 0.74 -17.72
N VAL A 403 -1.68 1.49 -17.91
CA VAL A 403 -0.33 0.96 -17.70
C VAL A 403 -0.07 0.77 -16.19
N THR A 404 0.01 -0.48 -15.75
CA THR A 404 0.27 -0.89 -14.34
C THR A 404 1.57 -1.66 -14.16
N TYR A 405 2.19 -2.15 -15.24
CA TYR A 405 3.45 -2.91 -15.18
C TYR A 405 4.65 -2.10 -14.69
N ASP A 406 4.57 -0.79 -14.83
CA ASP A 406 5.44 0.14 -14.10
C ASP A 406 4.90 0.17 -12.68
N THR A 407 5.14 -0.92 -11.95
CA THR A 407 4.89 -0.94 -10.51
C THR A 407 5.57 0.29 -9.90
N PRO A 408 5.03 0.90 -8.83
CA PRO A 408 5.63 2.10 -8.22
C PRO A 408 7.16 1.99 -8.01
N GLN A 409 7.65 0.77 -7.86
CA GLN A 409 9.06 0.36 -7.81
C GLN A 409 9.91 0.99 -8.92
N GLN A 410 9.41 1.10 -10.16
CA GLN A 410 10.19 1.57 -11.31
C GLN A 410 10.06 3.07 -11.57
N SER A 411 8.91 3.67 -11.23
CA SER A 411 8.56 5.03 -11.68
C SER A 411 8.14 5.98 -10.55
N GLY A 412 8.37 5.59 -9.29
CA GLY A 412 8.14 6.46 -8.14
C GLY A 412 6.68 6.64 -7.75
N THR A 413 6.46 7.50 -6.76
CA THR A 413 5.15 7.78 -6.16
C THR A 413 4.21 8.50 -7.12
N ASP A 414 4.73 9.29 -8.05
CA ASP A 414 3.93 10.04 -9.02
C ASP A 414 3.18 9.12 -9.98
N ARG A 415 3.84 8.03 -10.40
CA ARG A 415 3.20 6.99 -11.20
C ARG A 415 2.07 6.32 -10.42
N PHE A 416 2.30 5.99 -9.15
CA PHE A 416 1.26 5.42 -8.29
C PHE A 416 0.08 6.37 -8.14
N ARG A 417 0.32 7.66 -7.91
CA ARG A 417 -0.71 8.71 -7.85
C ARG A 417 -1.52 8.74 -9.15
N ALA A 418 -0.86 8.70 -10.31
CA ALA A 418 -1.54 8.65 -11.61
C ALA A 418 -2.37 7.38 -11.79
N THR A 419 -1.89 6.21 -11.37
CA THR A 419 -2.65 4.96 -11.41
C THR A 419 -3.87 5.00 -10.49
N VAL A 420 -3.73 5.47 -9.25
CA VAL A 420 -4.86 5.64 -8.32
C VAL A 420 -5.89 6.61 -8.91
N ALA A 421 -5.45 7.72 -9.50
CA ALA A 421 -6.33 8.67 -10.16
C ALA A 421 -7.07 8.06 -11.36
N ALA A 422 -6.36 7.29 -12.20
CA ALA A 422 -6.92 6.61 -13.36
C ALA A 422 -7.99 5.59 -12.97
N VAL A 423 -7.72 4.78 -11.95
CA VAL A 423 -8.67 3.76 -11.49
C VAL A 423 -9.90 4.42 -10.86
N ARG A 424 -9.72 5.56 -10.19
CA ARG A 424 -10.82 6.34 -9.62
C ARG A 424 -11.68 7.07 -10.65
N SER A 425 -11.25 7.13 -11.92
CA SER A 425 -12.01 7.75 -13.01
C SER A 425 -12.76 6.75 -13.90
N VAL A 426 -12.73 5.45 -13.58
CA VAL A 426 -13.41 4.42 -14.38
C VAL A 426 -14.56 3.74 -13.64
N HIS A 427 -15.51 3.21 -14.41
CA HIS A 427 -16.59 2.36 -13.91
C HIS A 427 -16.12 0.90 -13.78
N VAL A 428 -15.29 0.43 -14.72
CA VAL A 428 -14.79 -0.95 -14.73
C VAL A 428 -13.27 -0.98 -14.88
N LEU A 429 -12.59 -1.71 -14.02
CA LEU A 429 -11.21 -2.12 -14.21
C LEU A 429 -11.19 -3.57 -14.70
N VAL A 430 -10.61 -3.80 -15.88
CA VAL A 430 -10.28 -5.14 -16.38
C VAL A 430 -8.83 -5.42 -16.04
N ALA A 431 -8.55 -6.44 -15.23
CA ALA A 431 -7.21 -6.79 -14.80
C ALA A 431 -6.95 -8.28 -14.95
N VAL A 432 -5.75 -8.69 -15.35
CA VAL A 432 -5.39 -10.11 -15.35
C VAL A 432 -5.18 -10.54 -13.90
N HIS A 433 -5.56 -11.75 -13.52
CA HIS A 433 -5.42 -12.25 -12.16
C HIS A 433 -4.01 -11.98 -11.57
N GLY A 434 -3.96 -11.63 -10.29
CA GLY A 434 -2.75 -11.34 -9.54
C GLY A 434 -2.64 -9.90 -9.04
N ALA A 435 -1.42 -9.46 -8.71
CA ALA A 435 -1.20 -8.23 -7.95
C ALA A 435 -1.76 -6.95 -8.61
N GLY A 436 -1.89 -6.89 -9.94
CA GLY A 436 -2.48 -5.74 -10.62
C GLY A 436 -3.98 -5.57 -10.36
N ALA A 437 -4.71 -6.65 -10.06
CA ALA A 437 -6.12 -6.60 -9.71
C ALA A 437 -6.38 -5.85 -8.39
N THR A 438 -5.37 -5.73 -7.52
CA THR A 438 -5.37 -4.92 -6.28
C THR A 438 -5.70 -3.46 -6.53
N ASN A 439 -5.40 -2.94 -7.72
CA ASN A 439 -5.83 -1.60 -8.10
C ASN A 439 -7.36 -1.44 -7.99
N GLY A 440 -8.12 -2.54 -8.11
CA GLY A 440 -9.56 -2.59 -7.90
C GLY A 440 -10.01 -2.07 -6.52
N PHE A 441 -9.16 -2.09 -5.49
CA PHE A 441 -9.51 -1.46 -4.20
C PHE A 441 -9.57 0.07 -4.26
N PHE A 442 -8.93 0.68 -5.25
CA PHE A 442 -8.98 2.14 -5.45
C PHE A 442 -10.14 2.57 -6.35
N LEU A 443 -10.90 1.64 -6.92
CA LEU A 443 -12.14 1.96 -7.64
C LEU A 443 -13.08 2.75 -6.73
N ARG A 444 -13.83 3.67 -7.33
CA ARG A 444 -14.76 4.54 -6.59
C ARG A 444 -16.15 4.46 -7.23
N PRO A 445 -17.22 4.26 -6.44
CA PRO A 445 -18.57 4.44 -6.96
C PRO A 445 -18.81 5.92 -7.37
N HIS A 446 -19.63 6.11 -8.39
CA HIS A 446 -20.00 7.41 -8.94
C HIS A 446 -21.52 7.61 -8.82
N GLY A 447 -21.94 8.44 -7.86
CA GLY A 447 -23.37 8.59 -7.53
C GLY A 447 -23.99 7.24 -7.14
N ASP A 448 -25.07 6.87 -7.82
CA ASP A 448 -25.76 5.58 -7.64
C ASP A 448 -25.13 4.43 -8.45
N THR A 449 -24.02 4.67 -9.14
CA THR A 449 -23.31 3.68 -9.95
C THR A 449 -22.17 3.05 -9.15
N SER A 450 -22.26 1.76 -8.86
CA SER A 450 -21.13 0.99 -8.32
C SER A 450 -19.99 0.90 -9.34
N ALA A 451 -18.76 0.71 -8.87
CA ALA A 451 -17.65 0.33 -9.73
C ALA A 451 -17.51 -1.19 -9.80
N ALA A 452 -16.73 -1.71 -10.76
CA ALA A 452 -16.45 -3.14 -10.85
C ALA A 452 -15.00 -3.47 -11.21
N LEU A 453 -14.54 -4.60 -10.68
CA LEU A 453 -13.36 -5.31 -11.13
C LEU A 453 -13.82 -6.51 -11.97
N LEU A 454 -13.37 -6.57 -13.22
CA LEU A 454 -13.43 -7.76 -14.06
C LEU A 454 -12.05 -8.43 -14.09
N GLU A 455 -11.89 -9.49 -13.31
CA GLU A 455 -10.63 -10.24 -13.26
C GLU A 455 -10.56 -11.28 -14.38
N VAL A 456 -9.60 -11.15 -15.30
CA VAL A 456 -9.35 -12.11 -16.37
C VAL A 456 -8.39 -13.20 -15.86
N ARG A 457 -8.81 -14.47 -15.96
CA ARG A 457 -8.05 -15.62 -15.47
C ARG A 457 -7.60 -16.47 -16.65
N PRO A 458 -6.29 -16.77 -16.78
CA PRO A 458 -5.82 -17.58 -17.90
C PRO A 458 -6.26 -19.04 -17.87
N CYS A 459 -5.92 -19.76 -18.93
CA CYS A 459 -6.60 -20.98 -19.34
C CYS A 459 -6.65 -22.01 -18.22
N GLY A 460 -7.88 -22.41 -17.88
CA GLY A 460 -8.17 -23.41 -16.86
C GLY A 460 -7.81 -23.01 -15.43
N PHE A 461 -7.25 -21.83 -15.19
CA PHE A 461 -6.83 -21.44 -13.84
C PHE A 461 -8.05 -21.31 -12.91
N GLY A 462 -9.11 -20.69 -13.40
CA GLY A 462 -10.35 -20.50 -12.64
C GLY A 462 -11.20 -21.76 -12.44
N SER A 463 -11.08 -22.74 -13.34
CA SER A 463 -11.80 -24.01 -13.27
C SER A 463 -11.02 -25.06 -12.45
N ILE A 464 -9.69 -25.16 -12.61
CA ILE A 464 -8.86 -26.18 -11.96
C ILE A 464 -8.38 -25.76 -10.55
N PHE A 465 -8.21 -24.46 -10.29
CA PHE A 465 -7.73 -23.96 -8.98
C PHE A 465 -8.75 -23.06 -8.27
N PRO A 466 -10.02 -23.52 -8.07
CA PRO A 466 -11.06 -22.68 -7.48
C PRO A 466 -10.76 -22.24 -6.05
N TRP A 467 -9.98 -23.04 -5.31
CA TRP A 467 -9.55 -22.71 -3.94
C TRP A 467 -8.55 -21.56 -3.87
N TRP A 468 -7.93 -21.17 -5.00
CA TRP A 468 -6.89 -20.14 -5.05
C TRP A 468 -7.39 -18.85 -5.69
N VAL A 469 -8.12 -18.93 -6.80
CA VAL A 469 -8.41 -17.77 -7.65
C VAL A 469 -9.24 -16.66 -6.97
N ASP A 470 -10.06 -17.01 -5.96
CA ASP A 470 -10.98 -16.08 -5.28
C ASP A 470 -10.45 -15.58 -3.91
N VAL A 471 -9.24 -15.96 -3.48
CA VAL A 471 -8.78 -15.73 -2.09
C VAL A 471 -8.56 -14.25 -1.71
N HIS A 472 -8.43 -13.36 -2.70
CA HIS A 472 -8.23 -11.93 -2.46
C HIS A 472 -9.40 -11.06 -2.91
N MET A 473 -9.55 -10.83 -4.22
CA MET A 473 -10.48 -9.79 -4.72
C MET A 473 -11.94 -10.17 -4.49
N ALA A 474 -12.32 -11.40 -4.83
CA ALA A 474 -13.68 -11.90 -4.67
C ALA A 474 -14.15 -11.92 -3.20
N ILE A 475 -13.22 -12.12 -2.26
CA ILE A 475 -13.52 -12.11 -0.82
C ILE A 475 -13.52 -10.68 -0.26
N ASN A 476 -12.58 -9.82 -0.64
CA ASN A 476 -12.38 -8.53 0.03
C ASN A 476 -13.21 -7.38 -0.54
N LEU A 477 -13.49 -7.35 -1.84
CA LEU A 477 -14.32 -6.28 -2.44
C LEU A 477 -15.77 -6.29 -1.92
N PRO A 478 -16.44 -7.45 -1.77
CA PRO A 478 -17.82 -7.49 -1.25
C PRO A 478 -18.01 -7.12 0.22
N ARG A 479 -16.96 -7.14 1.05
CA ARG A 479 -17.07 -7.02 2.52
C ARG A 479 -17.68 -5.70 3.02
N LEU A 480 -17.86 -4.72 2.15
CA LEU A 480 -18.37 -3.38 2.50
C LEU A 480 -19.59 -2.99 1.68
N GLY A 481 -20.51 -3.93 1.46
CA GLY A 481 -21.80 -3.61 0.84
C GLY A 481 -21.77 -3.54 -0.68
N ASP A 482 -20.79 -4.19 -1.31
CA ASP A 482 -20.68 -4.33 -2.78
C ASP A 482 -20.57 -2.98 -3.53
N GLU A 483 -19.93 -1.97 -2.93
CA GLU A 483 -19.61 -0.68 -3.60
C GLU A 483 -18.71 -0.88 -4.82
N VAL A 484 -17.78 -1.84 -4.71
CA VAL A 484 -16.99 -2.37 -5.83
C VAL A 484 -17.39 -3.82 -6.05
N ARG A 485 -17.91 -4.10 -7.24
CA ARG A 485 -18.44 -5.40 -7.62
C ARG A 485 -17.38 -6.26 -8.27
N PHE A 486 -17.27 -7.49 -7.79
CA PHE A 486 -16.34 -8.47 -8.35
C PHE A 486 -17.01 -9.30 -9.45
N HIS A 487 -16.28 -9.50 -10.55
CA HIS A 487 -16.60 -10.42 -11.64
C HIS A 487 -15.32 -11.12 -12.10
N ALA A 488 -15.45 -12.34 -12.61
CA ALA A 488 -14.34 -13.11 -13.18
C ALA A 488 -14.63 -13.51 -14.62
N TYR A 489 -13.63 -13.40 -15.50
CA TYR A 489 -13.65 -13.93 -16.86
C TYR A 489 -12.58 -15.02 -16.97
N ASN A 490 -13.01 -16.26 -16.86
CA ASN A 490 -12.15 -17.44 -16.96
C ASN A 490 -12.00 -17.82 -18.43
N ILE A 491 -10.77 -17.82 -18.91
CA ILE A 491 -10.49 -18.33 -20.25
C ILE A 491 -10.41 -19.84 -20.15
N GLU A 492 -11.13 -20.56 -21.01
CA GLU A 492 -11.08 -22.02 -21.07
C GLU A 492 -10.68 -22.49 -22.48
N ASP A 493 -10.65 -21.58 -23.45
CA ASP A 493 -10.14 -21.81 -24.79
C ASP A 493 -8.61 -21.77 -24.83
N PRO A 494 -7.93 -22.90 -25.02
CA PRO A 494 -6.46 -22.95 -25.05
C PRO A 494 -5.86 -22.12 -26.19
N THR A 495 -6.59 -21.83 -27.26
CA THR A 495 -6.10 -20.97 -28.37
C THR A 495 -5.91 -19.51 -27.95
N GLN A 496 -6.55 -19.09 -26.85
CA GLN A 496 -6.42 -17.76 -26.27
C GLN A 496 -5.30 -17.67 -25.23
N CYS A 497 -4.55 -18.75 -25.01
CA CYS A 497 -3.46 -18.77 -24.04
C CYS A 497 -2.16 -19.26 -24.67
N SER A 498 -1.05 -18.76 -24.16
CA SER A 498 0.28 -19.28 -24.49
C SER A 498 1.13 -19.37 -23.23
N PRO A 499 2.09 -20.31 -23.18
CA PRO A 499 3.05 -20.38 -22.09
C PRO A 499 3.68 -19.03 -21.83
N SER A 500 3.92 -18.72 -20.56
CA SER A 500 4.66 -17.52 -20.20
C SER A 500 6.10 -17.58 -20.73
N ASP A 501 6.74 -16.44 -20.99
CA ASP A 501 8.16 -16.43 -21.40
C ASP A 501 9.04 -17.13 -20.34
N TYR A 502 8.65 -17.06 -19.06
CA TYR A 502 9.28 -17.78 -17.97
C TYR A 502 9.10 -19.29 -18.06
N GLU A 503 7.86 -19.75 -18.27
CA GLU A 503 7.55 -21.17 -18.46
C GLU A 503 8.31 -21.73 -19.67
N ALA A 504 8.34 -20.99 -20.77
CA ALA A 504 9.12 -21.35 -21.95
C ALA A 504 10.62 -21.44 -21.63
N ALA A 505 11.18 -20.47 -20.91
CA ALA A 505 12.60 -20.48 -20.51
C ALA A 505 12.92 -21.68 -19.59
N MET A 506 11.99 -22.03 -18.70
CA MET A 506 12.11 -23.18 -17.82
C MET A 506 12.08 -24.52 -18.55
N LEU A 507 11.10 -24.70 -19.45
CA LEU A 507 10.98 -25.92 -20.25
C LEU A 507 12.22 -26.15 -21.12
N ASN A 508 12.93 -25.08 -21.48
CA ASN A 508 14.17 -25.11 -22.24
C ASN A 508 15.45 -25.19 -21.36
N SER A 509 15.35 -25.08 -20.04
CA SER A 509 16.50 -25.11 -19.14
C SER A 509 16.91 -26.55 -18.82
N THR A 510 18.20 -26.86 -19.01
CA THR A 510 18.80 -28.13 -18.57
C THR A 510 19.15 -28.15 -17.09
N ARG A 511 19.14 -26.99 -16.41
CA ARG A 511 19.39 -26.89 -14.97
C ARG A 511 18.08 -27.10 -14.19
N PRO A 512 18.11 -27.84 -13.07
CA PRO A 512 16.98 -27.88 -12.15
C PRO A 512 16.75 -26.47 -11.60
N VAL A 513 15.71 -25.80 -12.11
CA VAL A 513 15.24 -24.54 -11.53
C VAL A 513 14.51 -24.91 -10.25
N ASN A 514 14.89 -24.31 -9.12
CA ASN A 514 14.20 -24.53 -7.84
C ASN A 514 12.80 -23.89 -7.93
N ILE A 515 11.84 -24.67 -8.43
CA ILE A 515 10.45 -24.26 -8.55
C ILE A 515 9.66 -24.79 -7.36
N ARG A 516 9.40 -23.93 -6.38
CA ARG A 516 8.23 -24.12 -5.51
C ARG A 516 6.91 -23.84 -6.27
N ALA A 517 7.00 -23.43 -7.54
CA ALA A 517 5.88 -23.23 -8.43
C ALA A 517 5.32 -24.58 -8.93
N GLY A 518 4.15 -24.97 -8.41
CA GLY A 518 3.37 -26.10 -8.95
C GLY A 518 2.59 -25.71 -10.21
N GLY A 519 1.90 -26.68 -10.83
CA GLY A 519 1.16 -26.49 -12.09
C GLY A 519 0.19 -25.31 -12.12
N GLY A 520 -0.41 -24.95 -10.97
CA GLY A 520 -1.27 -23.78 -10.86
C GLY A 520 -0.56 -22.44 -11.14
N HIS A 521 0.74 -22.33 -10.83
CA HIS A 521 1.50 -21.13 -11.14
C HIS A 521 1.71 -20.97 -12.65
N PHE A 522 1.99 -22.05 -13.38
CA PHE A 522 2.11 -21.99 -14.84
C PHE A 522 0.80 -21.58 -15.47
N MET A 523 -0.31 -22.22 -15.10
CA MET A 523 -1.63 -21.88 -15.62
C MET A 523 -2.02 -20.43 -15.32
N ARG A 524 -1.77 -19.94 -14.11
CA ARG A 524 -2.01 -18.54 -13.74
C ARG A 524 -1.13 -17.55 -14.51
N ASP A 525 0.09 -17.93 -14.87
CA ASP A 525 1.11 -17.01 -15.39
C ASP A 525 1.15 -16.91 -16.92
N GLN A 526 0.32 -17.70 -17.61
CA GLN A 526 0.18 -17.69 -19.07
C GLN A 526 -0.05 -16.29 -19.66
N HIS A 527 0.45 -16.08 -20.87
CA HIS A 527 0.05 -14.96 -21.70
C HIS A 527 -1.33 -15.22 -22.31
N LEU A 528 -2.05 -14.14 -22.60
CA LEU A 528 -3.41 -14.15 -23.12
C LEU A 528 -3.46 -13.51 -24.52
N THR A 529 -4.24 -14.10 -25.40
CA THR A 529 -4.69 -13.52 -26.67
C THR A 529 -6.22 -13.56 -26.66
N LEU A 530 -6.83 -12.54 -26.06
CA LEU A 530 -8.26 -12.54 -25.77
C LEU A 530 -9.07 -12.36 -27.05
N ARG A 531 -10.14 -13.13 -27.22
CA ARG A 531 -11.16 -12.83 -28.22
C ARG A 531 -11.98 -11.61 -27.78
N PRO A 532 -12.06 -10.54 -28.60
CA PRO A 532 -12.74 -9.31 -28.20
C PRO A 532 -14.23 -9.51 -27.89
N ASP A 533 -14.95 -10.29 -28.70
CA ASP A 533 -16.38 -10.59 -28.53
C ASP A 533 -16.72 -11.19 -27.15
N GLY A 534 -15.94 -12.16 -26.68
CA GLY A 534 -16.11 -12.77 -25.36
C GLY A 534 -15.89 -11.78 -24.22
N LEU A 535 -14.85 -10.94 -24.31
CA LEU A 535 -14.63 -9.89 -23.31
C LEU A 535 -15.75 -8.84 -23.34
N MET A 536 -16.23 -8.45 -24.53
CA MET A 536 -17.31 -7.48 -24.67
C MET A 536 -18.63 -8.00 -24.13
N ALA A 537 -18.93 -9.29 -24.31
CA ALA A 537 -20.08 -9.94 -23.68
C ALA A 537 -20.00 -9.84 -22.14
N MET A 538 -18.84 -10.12 -21.55
CA MET A 538 -18.63 -9.94 -20.11
C MET A 538 -18.77 -8.48 -19.67
N LEU A 539 -18.25 -7.51 -20.42
CA LEU A 539 -18.41 -6.09 -20.09
C LEU A 539 -19.87 -5.65 -20.11
N ARG A 540 -20.68 -6.12 -21.08
CA ARG A 540 -22.13 -5.88 -21.08
C ARG A 540 -22.80 -6.51 -19.85
N HIS A 541 -22.45 -7.75 -19.51
CA HIS A 541 -22.95 -8.40 -18.29
C HIS A 541 -22.65 -7.56 -17.04
N VAL A 542 -21.40 -7.13 -16.86
CA VAL A 542 -20.98 -6.25 -15.75
C VAL A 542 -21.78 -4.93 -15.75
N ALA A 543 -21.86 -4.25 -16.90
CA ALA A 543 -22.55 -2.97 -17.05
C ALA A 543 -24.03 -3.06 -16.66
N SER A 544 -24.71 -4.16 -17.03
CA SER A 544 -26.13 -4.40 -16.72
C SER A 544 -26.41 -4.37 -15.23
N MET A 545 -25.39 -4.70 -14.43
CA MET A 545 -25.51 -4.77 -12.99
C MET A 545 -25.08 -3.48 -12.31
N LEU A 546 -24.16 -2.65 -12.84
CA LEU A 546 -23.53 -1.53 -12.10
C LEU A 546 -24.51 -0.55 -11.41
N ARG A 547 -25.66 -0.25 -12.02
CA ARG A 547 -26.73 0.58 -11.42
C ARG A 547 -27.88 -0.23 -10.81
N ASN A 548 -27.83 -1.56 -10.90
CA ASN A 548 -28.86 -2.48 -10.43
C ASN A 548 -28.31 -3.45 -9.37
N ARG A 549 -28.38 -3.02 -8.11
CA ARG A 549 -27.93 -3.82 -6.95
C ARG A 549 -28.68 -5.16 -6.83
N GLN A 550 -29.97 -5.18 -7.14
CA GLN A 550 -30.76 -6.41 -7.07
C GLN A 550 -30.28 -7.43 -8.10
N ALA A 551 -30.05 -7.01 -9.35
CA ALA A 551 -29.50 -7.89 -10.38
C ALA A 551 -28.13 -8.45 -9.98
N TYR A 552 -27.24 -7.62 -9.40
CA TYR A 552 -25.96 -8.09 -8.88
C TYR A 552 -26.12 -9.15 -7.78
N ASN A 553 -26.99 -8.89 -6.80
CA ASN A 553 -27.24 -9.83 -5.70
C ASN A 553 -27.82 -11.16 -6.21
N THR A 554 -28.74 -11.10 -7.18
CA THR A 554 -29.29 -12.30 -7.83
C THR A 554 -28.18 -13.07 -8.57
N ALA A 555 -27.36 -12.39 -9.37
CA ALA A 555 -26.24 -13.03 -10.06
C ALA A 555 -25.26 -13.68 -9.08
N LYS A 556 -24.92 -12.99 -7.98
CA LYS A 556 -24.08 -13.52 -6.90
C LYS A 556 -24.67 -14.78 -6.26
N ALA A 557 -25.96 -14.75 -5.90
CA ALA A 557 -26.65 -15.90 -5.31
C ALA A 557 -26.74 -17.11 -6.24
N LEU A 558 -26.83 -16.87 -7.55
CA LEU A 558 -26.86 -17.91 -8.58
C LEU A 558 -25.46 -18.35 -9.04
N GLY A 559 -24.39 -17.80 -8.47
CA GLY A 559 -23.03 -18.08 -8.91
C GLY A 559 -22.76 -17.61 -10.35
N ARG A 560 -23.38 -16.52 -10.81
CA ARG A 560 -23.29 -16.00 -12.19
C ARG A 560 -22.37 -14.77 -12.30
N LEU A 561 -21.41 -14.64 -11.37
CA LEU A 561 -20.36 -13.61 -11.43
C LEU A 561 -19.13 -14.07 -12.21
N HIS A 562 -19.03 -15.36 -12.51
CA HIS A 562 -17.94 -15.97 -13.26
C HIS A 562 -18.41 -16.36 -14.65
N GLY A 563 -17.81 -15.77 -15.68
CA GLY A 563 -17.98 -16.16 -17.07
C GLY A 563 -16.85 -17.08 -17.52
N TYR A 564 -17.16 -18.01 -18.43
CA TYR A 564 -16.23 -19.00 -18.96
C TYR A 564 -16.18 -18.89 -20.48
N ALA A 565 -15.02 -18.49 -21.04
CA ALA A 565 -14.78 -18.38 -22.47
C ALA A 565 -14.49 -19.78 -23.04
N LEU A 566 -15.49 -20.36 -23.70
CA LEU A 566 -15.45 -21.73 -24.19
C LEU A 566 -14.59 -21.87 -25.46
N PRO A 567 -13.95 -23.04 -25.68
CA PRO A 567 -13.14 -23.29 -26.86
C PRO A 567 -13.90 -23.08 -28.18
N GLY A 568 -13.40 -22.20 -29.04
CA GLY A 568 -13.80 -22.15 -30.46
C GLY A 568 -12.89 -23.05 -31.31
N GLN A 569 -13.39 -23.54 -32.43
CA GLN A 569 -12.56 -24.28 -33.40
C GLN A 569 -12.29 -23.45 -34.65
N GLU A 570 -11.02 -23.34 -35.04
CA GLU A 570 -10.64 -22.66 -36.29
C GLU A 570 -11.15 -23.40 -37.55
N LYS A 571 -11.34 -24.72 -37.48
CA LYS A 571 -11.86 -25.54 -38.59
C LYS A 571 -12.62 -26.76 -38.05
N GLY A 572 -13.94 -26.83 -38.30
CA GLY A 572 -14.70 -28.09 -38.12
C GLY A 572 -15.86 -28.10 -37.13
N GLY A 573 -16.25 -26.97 -36.54
CA GLY A 573 -17.48 -26.88 -35.71
C GLY A 573 -17.41 -27.77 -34.47
N GLY A 574 -16.60 -27.35 -33.49
CA GLY A 574 -16.62 -27.98 -32.17
C GLY A 574 -17.97 -27.79 -31.47
N ALA A 575 -18.13 -28.37 -30.28
CA ALA A 575 -19.37 -28.27 -29.50
C ALA A 575 -19.84 -26.83 -29.21
N TRP A 576 -18.97 -25.83 -29.40
CA TRP A 576 -19.22 -24.41 -29.13
C TRP A 576 -19.06 -23.51 -30.34
N GLY A 577 -19.03 -24.06 -31.56
CA GLY A 577 -18.96 -23.25 -32.76
C GLY A 577 -17.58 -22.66 -33.07
N SER A 578 -17.52 -21.80 -34.09
CA SER A 578 -16.26 -21.22 -34.57
C SER A 578 -15.77 -20.05 -33.71
N SER A 579 -16.69 -19.22 -33.20
CA SER A 579 -16.39 -18.11 -32.28
C SER A 579 -16.20 -18.58 -30.83
N GLY A 580 -16.59 -19.82 -30.51
CA GLY A 580 -16.81 -20.22 -29.12
C GLY A 580 -18.04 -19.54 -28.54
N GLY A 581 -18.16 -19.53 -27.20
CA GLY A 581 -19.22 -18.83 -26.48
C GLY A 581 -18.75 -18.42 -25.08
N VAL A 582 -19.57 -17.63 -24.38
CA VAL A 582 -19.34 -17.28 -22.98
C VAL A 582 -20.55 -17.67 -22.15
N ILE A 583 -20.33 -18.56 -21.21
CA ILE A 583 -21.33 -19.10 -20.31
C ILE A 583 -21.07 -18.64 -18.87
N LEU A 584 -22.13 -18.29 -18.15
CA LEU A 584 -22.06 -17.98 -16.72
C LEU A 584 -22.21 -19.25 -15.88
N GLY A 585 -21.47 -19.35 -14.78
CA GLY A 585 -21.55 -20.48 -13.87
C GLY A 585 -20.75 -20.29 -12.59
N PRO A 586 -20.91 -21.20 -11.61
CA PRO A 586 -20.26 -21.08 -10.31
C PRO A 586 -18.74 -21.20 -10.45
N LEU A 587 -18.02 -20.67 -9.47
CA LEU A 587 -16.57 -20.84 -9.34
C LEU A 587 -16.18 -22.33 -9.44
N GLY A 588 -15.11 -22.63 -10.19
CA GLY A 588 -14.63 -23.99 -10.38
C GLY A 588 -15.45 -24.84 -11.36
N LEU A 589 -16.29 -24.23 -12.19
CA LEU A 589 -17.00 -24.97 -13.24
C LEU A 589 -15.99 -25.64 -14.19
N GLY A 590 -15.99 -26.98 -14.26
CA GLY A 590 -15.09 -27.77 -15.11
C GLY A 590 -15.77 -28.61 -16.20
N ASN A 591 -17.08 -28.87 -16.11
CA ASN A 591 -17.84 -29.62 -17.13
C ASN A 591 -18.86 -28.72 -17.84
N PHE A 592 -18.38 -27.97 -18.83
CA PHE A 592 -19.17 -26.97 -19.54
C PHE A 592 -20.31 -27.58 -20.35
N SER A 593 -20.10 -28.74 -20.97
CA SER A 593 -21.14 -29.43 -21.78
C SER A 593 -22.31 -29.89 -20.92
N GLN A 594 -22.02 -30.48 -19.75
CA GLN A 594 -23.06 -30.88 -18.80
C GLN A 594 -23.81 -29.65 -18.24
N HIS A 595 -23.09 -28.57 -17.94
CA HIS A 595 -23.71 -27.33 -17.47
C HIS A 595 -24.62 -26.72 -18.52
N ALA A 596 -24.18 -26.64 -19.78
CA ALA A 596 -24.99 -26.23 -20.92
C ALA A 596 -26.24 -27.11 -21.11
N ALA A 597 -26.07 -28.43 -21.04
CA ALA A 597 -27.17 -29.39 -21.19
C ALA A 597 -28.18 -29.37 -20.04
N SER A 598 -27.79 -28.89 -18.85
CA SER A 598 -28.67 -28.84 -17.67
C SER A 598 -29.82 -27.83 -17.79
N GLY A 599 -29.77 -26.91 -18.76
CA GLY A 599 -30.70 -25.79 -18.88
C GLY A 599 -30.48 -24.67 -17.84
N ALA A 600 -29.59 -24.87 -16.86
CA ALA A 600 -29.21 -23.83 -15.89
C ALA A 600 -28.19 -22.82 -16.44
N ALA A 601 -27.57 -23.17 -17.56
CA ALA A 601 -26.61 -22.36 -18.29
C ALA A 601 -27.21 -21.07 -18.84
N GLU A 602 -26.56 -19.95 -18.53
CA GLU A 602 -26.84 -18.66 -19.16
C GLU A 602 -25.69 -18.29 -20.09
N PHE A 603 -25.97 -18.24 -21.38
CA PHE A 603 -25.02 -17.77 -22.40
C PHE A 603 -25.17 -16.26 -22.57
N ILE A 604 -24.10 -15.53 -22.27
CA ILE A 604 -24.00 -14.10 -22.58
C ILE A 604 -23.32 -13.85 -23.93
N LEU A 605 -22.69 -14.89 -24.49
CA LEU A 605 -22.29 -14.98 -25.90
C LEU A 605 -22.64 -16.38 -26.40
N GLN A 606 -23.50 -16.44 -27.42
CA GLN A 606 -23.94 -17.70 -27.99
C GLN A 606 -22.81 -18.37 -28.80
N PRO A 607 -22.70 -19.71 -28.76
CA PRO A 607 -21.93 -20.48 -29.74
C PRO A 607 -22.33 -20.12 -31.18
N GLY A 608 -21.35 -19.81 -32.02
CA GLY A 608 -21.53 -19.34 -33.41
C GLY A 608 -21.43 -20.40 -34.49
#